data_AF-A0A7K0LTM7-F1
#
_entry.id   AF-A0A7K0LTM7-F1
#
_cell.length_a   1.000
_cell.length_b   1.000
_cell.length_c   1.000
_cell.angle_alpha   90.00
_cell.angle_beta   90.00
_cell.angle_gamma   90.00
#
_symmetry.space_group_name_H-M   'P 1'
#
loop_
_entity.id
_entity.type
_entity.pdbx_description
1 polymer ?
#
loop_
_entity_poly.entity_id
_entity_poly.type
_entity_poly.pdbx_seq_one_letter_code
_entity_poly.pdbx_strand_id
1 'polypeptide(L)'
;MAEEVGAIVARARAAQEAIADWDQARVDALVTAVGWSIVRPDHAEALAQLAVDEGGFGTYADKLTKIQRRVNGLLADMRDMKTVGIVEEDPARGLVKIAKPVGVVAALIPTTGPDATPPMK
;
A
#
# COMPACT_ATOMS: atom_id res chain seq x y z
N MET A 1 12.96 -5.83 20.47
CA MET A 1 13.17 -4.54 19.80
C MET A 1 14.13 -4.65 18.61
N ALA A 2 15.46 -4.57 18.76
CA ALA A 2 16.37 -4.59 17.59
C ALA A 2 16.33 -5.92 16.80
N GLU A 3 16.29 -7.04 17.51
CA GLU A 3 16.19 -8.38 16.92
C GLU A 3 14.85 -8.61 16.20
N GLU A 4 13.76 -8.15 16.81
CA GLU A 4 12.39 -8.25 16.26
C GLU A 4 12.22 -7.43 14.96
N VAL A 5 12.72 -6.19 14.96
CA VAL A 5 12.75 -5.35 13.75
C VAL A 5 13.62 -6.01 12.68
N GLY A 6 14.78 -6.55 13.05
CA GLY A 6 15.66 -7.29 12.14
C GLY A 6 14.94 -8.46 11.47
N ALA A 7 14.16 -9.24 12.23
CA ALA A 7 13.38 -10.36 11.71
C ALA A 7 12.26 -9.90 10.75
N ILE A 8 11.56 -8.80 11.04
CA ILE A 8 10.55 -8.23 10.15
C ILE A 8 11.19 -7.78 8.83
N VAL A 9 12.32 -7.06 8.90
CA VAL A 9 13.04 -6.57 7.71
C VAL A 9 13.53 -7.74 6.86
N ALA A 10 14.05 -8.81 7.48
CA ALA A 10 14.49 -9.99 6.74
C ALA A 10 13.33 -10.65 5.96
N ARG A 11 12.16 -10.80 6.58
CA ARG A 11 10.95 -11.32 5.89
C ARG A 11 10.50 -10.40 4.77
N ALA A 12 10.52 -9.08 4.99
CA ALA A 12 10.15 -8.11 3.96
C ALA A 12 11.07 -8.18 2.74
N ARG A 13 12.39 -8.36 2.95
CA ARG A 13 13.35 -8.55 1.84
C ARG A 13 13.09 -9.84 1.07
N ALA A 14 12.82 -10.94 1.77
CA ALA A 14 12.48 -12.21 1.12
C ALA A 14 11.19 -12.10 0.29
N ALA A 15 10.16 -11.43 0.80
CA ALA A 15 8.93 -11.18 0.08
C ALA A 15 9.14 -10.27 -1.15
N GLN A 16 9.96 -9.22 -1.02
CA GLN A 16 10.33 -8.34 -2.14
C GLN A 16 11.03 -9.13 -3.26
N GLU A 17 11.97 -9.99 -2.91
CA GLU A 17 12.70 -10.82 -3.89
C GLU A 17 11.76 -11.78 -4.62
N ALA A 18 10.81 -12.39 -3.90
CA ALA A 18 9.84 -13.33 -4.47
C ALA A 18 8.91 -12.72 -5.54
N ILE A 19 8.77 -11.39 -5.57
CA ILE A 19 7.95 -10.66 -6.55
C ILE A 19 8.77 -9.83 -7.54
N ALA A 20 10.10 -9.89 -7.48
CA ALA A 20 10.97 -9.00 -8.26
C ALA A 20 10.78 -9.13 -9.79
N ASP A 21 10.47 -10.34 -10.26
CA ASP A 21 10.27 -10.66 -11.68
C ASP A 21 8.79 -10.72 -12.10
N TRP A 22 7.88 -10.17 -11.28
CA TRP A 22 6.48 -10.11 -11.65
C TRP A 22 6.25 -9.09 -12.76
N ASP A 23 5.31 -9.40 -13.66
CA ASP A 23 4.84 -8.46 -14.66
C ASP A 23 3.83 -7.46 -14.06
N GLN A 24 3.54 -6.40 -14.82
CA GLN A 24 2.61 -5.35 -14.41
C GLN A 24 1.24 -5.93 -14.00
N ALA A 25 0.69 -6.86 -14.78
CA ALA A 25 -0.64 -7.43 -14.51
C ALA A 25 -0.70 -8.18 -13.18
N ARG A 26 0.35 -8.94 -12.83
CA ARG A 26 0.45 -9.63 -11.53
C ARG A 26 0.59 -8.64 -10.37
N VAL A 27 1.36 -7.57 -10.55
CA VAL A 27 1.51 -6.51 -9.55
C VAL A 27 0.17 -5.77 -9.36
N ASP A 28 -0.53 -5.43 -10.44
CA ASP A 28 -1.82 -4.75 -10.38
C ASP A 28 -2.88 -5.61 -9.68
N ALA A 29 -2.90 -6.91 -9.97
CA ALA A 29 -3.79 -7.85 -9.30
C ALA A 29 -3.51 -7.97 -7.80
N LEU A 30 -2.23 -7.98 -7.40
CA LEU A 30 -1.84 -8.00 -5.98
C LEU A 30 -2.29 -6.74 -5.26
N VAL A 31 -2.00 -5.55 -5.82
CA VAL A 31 -2.39 -4.27 -5.22
C VAL A 31 -3.92 -4.18 -5.11
N THR A 32 -4.65 -4.62 -6.13
CA THR A 32 -6.11 -4.68 -6.12
C THR A 32 -6.64 -5.62 -5.04
N ALA A 33 -6.05 -6.81 -4.89
CA ALA A 33 -6.44 -7.78 -3.87
C ALA A 33 -6.21 -7.26 -2.45
N VAL A 34 -5.06 -6.61 -2.21
CA VAL A 34 -4.75 -5.96 -0.92
C VAL A 34 -5.78 -4.86 -0.66
N GLY A 35 -5.99 -3.95 -1.61
CA GLY A 35 -6.95 -2.87 -1.49
C GLY A 35 -8.37 -3.36 -1.18
N TRP A 36 -8.85 -4.38 -1.92
CA TRP A 36 -10.13 -5.03 -1.67
C TRP A 36 -10.22 -5.62 -0.27
N SER A 37 -9.17 -6.30 0.21
CA SER A 37 -9.15 -6.89 1.54
C SER A 37 -9.34 -5.85 2.65
N ILE A 38 -9.06 -4.58 2.41
CA ILE A 38 -9.21 -3.50 3.39
C ILE A 38 -10.60 -2.86 3.30
N VAL A 39 -11.08 -2.60 2.07
CA VAL A 39 -12.38 -1.93 1.85
C VAL A 39 -13.57 -2.88 1.91
N ARG A 40 -13.33 -4.19 1.98
CA ARG A 40 -14.39 -5.18 2.20
C ARG A 40 -15.21 -4.77 3.44
N PRO A 41 -16.55 -4.73 3.38
CA PRO A 41 -17.37 -4.10 4.42
C PRO A 41 -17.05 -4.56 5.84
N ASP A 42 -17.04 -5.86 6.08
CA ASP A 42 -16.73 -6.46 7.38
C ASP A 42 -15.35 -6.07 7.92
N HIS A 43 -14.34 -5.99 7.06
CA HIS A 43 -12.98 -5.57 7.44
C HIS A 43 -12.91 -4.07 7.71
N ALA A 44 -13.51 -3.24 6.86
CA ALA A 44 -13.50 -1.79 7.01
C ALA A 44 -14.23 -1.37 8.30
N GLU A 45 -15.34 -2.02 8.61
CA GLU A 45 -16.10 -1.82 9.86
C GLU A 45 -15.26 -2.23 11.08
N ALA A 46 -14.64 -3.41 11.05
CA ALA A 46 -13.77 -3.87 12.13
C ALA A 46 -12.57 -2.95 12.38
N LEU A 47 -11.91 -2.48 11.32
CA LEU A 47 -10.78 -1.55 11.40
C LEU A 47 -11.20 -0.18 11.93
N ALA A 48 -12.36 0.34 11.49
CA ALA A 48 -12.88 1.61 11.97
C ALA A 48 -13.20 1.55 13.47
N GLN A 49 -13.82 0.45 13.93
CA GLN A 49 -14.13 0.23 15.33
C GLN A 49 -12.85 0.14 16.18
N LEU A 50 -11.90 -0.72 15.77
CA LEU A 50 -10.61 -0.87 16.45
C LEU A 50 -9.88 0.46 16.61
N ALA A 51 -9.88 1.29 15.56
CA ALA A 51 -9.20 2.57 15.58
C ALA A 51 -9.89 3.62 16.49
N VAL A 52 -11.19 3.52 16.74
CA VAL A 52 -11.87 4.35 17.77
C VAL A 52 -11.53 3.82 19.15
N ASP A 53 -11.65 2.50 19.35
CA ASP A 53 -11.49 1.86 20.66
C ASP A 53 -10.08 2.01 21.22
N GLU A 54 -9.06 1.78 20.39
CA GLU A 54 -7.65 1.92 20.79
C GLU A 54 -7.21 3.38 20.81
N GLY A 55 -7.62 4.16 19.80
CA GLY A 55 -7.19 5.54 19.64
C GLY A 55 -7.83 6.50 20.63
N GLY A 56 -9.06 6.25 21.06
CA GLY A 56 -9.83 7.12 21.96
C GLY A 56 -10.30 8.44 21.33
N PHE A 57 -10.19 8.61 20.00
CA PHE A 57 -10.64 9.81 19.31
C PHE A 57 -11.15 9.56 17.88
N GLY A 58 -11.92 10.53 17.38
CA GLY A 58 -12.66 10.43 16.13
C GLY A 58 -13.97 9.66 16.30
N THR A 59 -14.72 9.50 15.21
CA THR A 59 -15.96 8.73 15.21
C THR A 59 -15.83 7.52 14.30
N TYR A 60 -16.59 6.47 14.59
CA TYR A 60 -16.65 5.27 13.76
C TYR A 60 -17.00 5.60 12.30
N ALA A 61 -18.04 6.44 12.09
CA ALA A 61 -18.53 6.80 10.76
C ALA A 61 -17.48 7.55 9.93
N ASP A 62 -16.73 8.46 10.56
CA ASP A 62 -15.66 9.19 9.89
C ASP A 62 -14.49 8.27 9.53
N LYS A 63 -14.11 7.34 10.43
CA LYS A 63 -13.04 6.37 10.16
C LYS A 63 -13.43 5.41 9.04
N LEU A 64 -14.64 4.87 9.06
CA LEU A 64 -15.15 4.02 7.98
C LEU A 64 -15.13 4.75 6.63
N THR A 65 -15.65 5.99 6.59
CA THR A 65 -15.63 6.82 5.39
C THR A 65 -14.21 7.10 4.92
N LYS A 66 -13.28 7.37 5.84
CA LYS A 66 -11.87 7.63 5.55
C LYS A 66 -11.19 6.41 4.93
N ILE A 67 -11.37 5.21 5.50
CA ILE A 67 -10.83 3.95 4.95
C ILE A 67 -11.35 3.75 3.52
N GLN A 68 -12.69 3.80 3.35
CA GLN A 68 -13.34 3.59 2.06
C GLN A 68 -12.86 4.58 0.99
N ARG A 69 -12.82 5.88 1.30
CA ARG A 69 -12.42 6.90 0.33
C ARG A 69 -10.93 6.84 0.00
N ARG A 70 -10.07 6.66 0.99
CA ARG A 70 -8.62 6.74 0.79
C ARG A 70 -8.08 5.55 0.03
N VAL A 71 -8.53 4.34 0.35
CA VAL A 71 -8.06 3.14 -0.36
C VAL A 71 -8.61 3.11 -1.78
N ASN A 72 -9.90 3.35 -1.99
CA ASN A 72 -10.48 3.37 -3.34
C ASN A 72 -9.93 4.51 -4.20
N GLY A 73 -9.69 5.69 -3.59
CA GLY A 73 -9.07 6.82 -4.27
C GLY A 73 -7.66 6.49 -4.74
N LEU A 74 -6.83 5.91 -3.87
CA LEU A 74 -5.46 5.50 -4.24
C LEU A 74 -5.44 4.43 -5.34
N LEU A 75 -6.32 3.42 -5.26
CA LEU A 75 -6.44 2.42 -6.31
C LEU A 75 -6.85 3.04 -7.66
N ALA A 76 -7.70 4.07 -7.64
CA ALA A 76 -8.06 4.80 -8.84
C ALA A 76 -6.87 5.60 -9.40
N ASP A 77 -6.12 6.30 -8.55
CA ASP A 77 -4.94 7.07 -8.93
C ASP A 77 -3.84 6.19 -9.54
N MET A 78 -3.67 4.96 -9.03
CA MET A 78 -2.64 4.02 -9.48
C MET A 78 -3.01 3.20 -10.72
N ARG A 79 -4.29 3.18 -11.14
CA ARG A 79 -4.82 2.24 -12.13
C ARG A 79 -4.03 2.20 -13.44
N ASP A 80 -3.64 3.37 -13.94
CA ASP A 80 -2.99 3.51 -15.25
C ASP A 80 -1.48 3.78 -15.13
N MET A 81 -0.92 3.68 -13.91
CA MET A 81 0.49 3.91 -13.64
C MET A 81 1.33 2.68 -13.99
N LYS A 82 2.32 2.84 -14.87
CA LYS A 82 3.33 1.81 -15.09
C LYS A 82 4.37 1.85 -13.98
N THR A 83 4.61 0.72 -13.34
CA THR A 83 5.57 0.55 -12.22
C THR A 83 6.55 -0.60 -12.44
N VAL A 84 6.38 -1.39 -13.50
CA VAL A 84 7.24 -2.51 -13.87
C VAL A 84 7.85 -2.25 -15.26
N GLY A 85 9.16 -2.47 -15.39
CA GLY A 85 9.86 -2.41 -16.67
C GLY A 85 9.96 -0.99 -17.24
N ILE A 86 9.81 -0.87 -18.56
CA ILE A 86 9.87 0.43 -19.27
C ILE A 86 8.58 1.21 -19.00
N VAL A 87 8.71 2.35 -18.33
CA VAL A 87 7.57 3.21 -17.97
C VAL A 87 7.41 4.41 -18.90
N GLU A 88 8.48 4.83 -19.57
CA GLU A 88 8.47 5.95 -20.51
C GLU A 88 9.58 5.77 -21.55
N GLU A 89 9.29 6.13 -22.80
CA GLU A 89 10.25 6.19 -23.89
C GLU A 89 10.17 7.58 -24.55
N ASP A 90 11.33 8.20 -24.78
CA ASP A 90 11.48 9.45 -25.52
C ASP A 90 12.48 9.25 -26.67
N PRO A 91 11.99 8.81 -27.85
CA PRO A 91 12.85 8.54 -29.01
C PRO A 91 13.56 9.78 -29.55
N ALA A 92 12.95 10.97 -29.42
CA ALA A 92 13.55 12.21 -29.91
C ALA A 92 14.83 12.57 -29.13
N ARG A 93 14.87 12.20 -27.84
CA ARG A 93 16.05 12.36 -26.99
C ARG A 93 16.89 11.09 -26.85
N GLY A 94 16.42 9.96 -27.40
CA GLY A 94 17.05 8.65 -27.22
C GLY A 94 17.04 8.16 -25.78
N LEU A 95 15.98 8.47 -25.01
CA LEU A 95 15.88 8.12 -23.59
C LEU A 95 14.83 7.02 -23.34
N VAL A 96 15.11 6.15 -22.38
CA VAL A 96 14.18 5.14 -21.86
C VAL A 96 14.23 5.21 -20.33
N LYS A 97 13.07 5.26 -19.68
CA LYS A 97 12.94 5.21 -18.22
C LYS A 97 12.46 3.82 -17.82
N ILE A 98 13.23 3.19 -16.94
CA ILE A 98 12.92 1.87 -16.39
C ILE A 98 12.63 2.03 -14.90
N ALA A 99 11.47 1.54 -14.46
CA ALA A 99 11.12 1.54 -13.05
C ALA A 99 11.94 0.49 -12.30
N LYS A 100 12.50 0.91 -11.16
CA LYS A 100 13.24 0.05 -10.24
C LYS A 100 12.71 0.26 -8.81
N PRO A 101 12.22 -0.80 -8.14
CA PRO A 101 11.79 -0.69 -6.75
C PRO A 101 12.93 -0.23 -5.83
N VAL A 102 12.62 0.65 -4.87
CA VAL A 102 13.58 1.11 -3.85
C VAL A 102 13.92 0.02 -2.83
N GLY A 103 13.08 -1.01 -2.71
CA GLY A 103 13.20 -2.12 -1.79
C GLY A 103 12.25 -1.99 -0.59
N VAL A 104 12.72 -2.35 0.60
CA VAL A 104 11.92 -2.28 1.83
C VAL A 104 11.84 -0.84 2.34
N VAL A 105 10.60 -0.35 2.51
CA VAL A 105 10.31 1.01 3.01
C VAL A 105 9.90 0.96 4.48
N ALA A 106 10.50 1.82 5.30
CA ALA A 106 10.07 2.03 6.68
C ALA A 106 9.02 3.16 6.72
N ALA A 107 7.76 2.79 6.96
CA ALA A 107 6.65 3.74 6.98
C ALA A 107 6.26 4.13 8.42
N LEU A 108 6.38 5.43 8.75
CA LEU A 108 5.89 5.96 10.02
C LEU A 108 4.38 6.22 9.94
N ILE A 109 3.64 5.71 10.93
CA ILE A 109 2.19 5.81 11.01
C ILE A 109 1.80 6.81 12.12
N PRO A 110 1.06 7.88 11.80
CA PRO A 110 0.59 8.82 12.81
C PRO A 110 -0.59 8.23 13.57
N THR A 111 -0.73 8.61 14.84
CA THR A 111 -1.86 8.21 15.68
C THR A 111 -3.20 8.62 15.08
N THR A 112 -3.27 9.71 14.31
CA THR A 112 -4.50 10.24 13.69
C THR A 112 -5.01 9.44 12.49
N GLY A 113 -4.21 8.54 11.95
CA GLY A 113 -4.61 7.65 10.86
C GLY A 113 -4.02 6.25 10.98
N PRO A 114 -4.29 5.52 12.07
CA PRO A 114 -3.72 4.19 12.31
C PRO A 114 -4.40 3.12 11.44
N ASP A 115 -5.60 3.43 10.95
CA ASP A 115 -6.47 2.60 10.11
C ASP A 115 -6.17 2.76 8.62
N ALA A 116 -6.24 3.99 8.12
CA ALA A 116 -6.24 4.27 6.69
C ALA A 116 -4.85 4.59 6.13
N THR A 117 -3.84 4.88 6.97
CA THR A 117 -2.48 5.21 6.50
C THR A 117 -1.61 3.98 6.20
N PRO A 118 -1.60 2.91 7.03
CA PRO A 118 -0.80 1.72 6.74
C PRO A 118 -1.00 1.13 5.33
N PRO A 119 -2.22 1.04 4.77
CA PRO A 119 -2.39 0.47 3.43
C PRO A 119 -1.96 1.37 2.28
N MET A 120 -1.57 2.62 2.55
CA MET A 120 -1.25 3.62 1.53
C MET A 120 0.24 3.99 1.45
N LYS A 121 1.07 3.46 2.34
CA LYS A 121 2.52 3.75 2.38
C LYS A 121 3.31 2.50 2.09
#